data_AF-A0AAU9TNH5-F1
#
_entry.id   AF-A0AAU9TNH5-F1
#
_cell.length_a   1.000
_cell.length_b   1.000
_cell.length_c   1.000
_cell.angle_alpha   90.00
_cell.angle_beta   90.00
_cell.angle_gamma   90.00
#
_symmetry.space_group_name_H-M   'P 1'
#
loop_
_entity.id
_entity.type
_entity.pdbx_description
1 polymer ?
#
loop_
_entity_poly.entity_id
_entity_poly.type
_entity_poly.pdbx_seq_one_letter_code
_entity_poly.pdbx_strand_id
1 'polypeptide(L)'
;MVGEMASDAGLTLKEELQKDVSYKTNALLLVTTEELKLATSKFTDFYDEVSETELLLEIPRLRKHLKAANVTVTDWVSLDFLKFIVEWDFTESLPNLMIALKLFTTVCVSVASCERSFSKLKLIKNYLRATMTRSRLSNLGILAIEHEAIQNINFDEVIAEFAAVKARKKKF
;
A
#
# COMPACT_ATOMS: atom_id res chain seq x y z
N MET A 1 -19.00 -20.83 20.66
CA MET A 1 -18.29 -19.78 21.41
C MET A 1 -16.81 -19.71 21.02
N VAL A 2 -16.48 -19.79 19.72
CA VAL A 2 -15.08 -19.72 19.19
C VAL A 2 -15.01 -18.80 17.95
N GLY A 3 -16.13 -18.17 17.56
CA GLY A 3 -16.24 -17.40 16.31
C GLY A 3 -15.97 -15.89 16.44
N GLU A 4 -15.83 -15.36 17.67
CA GLU A 4 -15.84 -13.92 17.92
C GLU A 4 -14.45 -13.32 18.15
N MET A 5 -13.46 -14.12 18.56
CA MET A 5 -12.10 -13.65 18.87
C MET A 5 -11.21 -13.42 17.63
N ALA A 6 -11.57 -13.97 16.46
CA ALA A 6 -10.74 -13.83 15.24
C ALA A 6 -11.09 -12.60 14.38
N SER A 7 -12.23 -11.94 14.67
CA SER A 7 -12.67 -10.70 14.03
C SER A 7 -11.95 -9.50 14.64
N ASP A 8 -11.90 -9.45 15.98
CA ASP A 8 -11.26 -8.36 16.73
C ASP A 8 -9.75 -8.29 16.49
N ALA A 9 -9.06 -9.42 16.42
CA ALA A 9 -7.62 -9.47 16.15
C ALA A 9 -7.23 -8.89 14.78
N GLY A 10 -8.13 -8.96 13.79
CA GLY A 10 -7.89 -8.42 12.45
C GLY A 10 -8.16 -6.92 12.32
N LEU A 11 -9.04 -6.37 13.17
CA LEU A 11 -9.25 -4.93 13.28
C LEU A 11 -8.16 -4.27 14.12
N THR A 12 -7.75 -4.89 15.23
CA THR A 12 -6.64 -4.39 16.05
C THR A 12 -5.32 -4.41 15.30
N LEU A 13 -5.01 -5.44 14.51
CA LEU A 13 -3.80 -5.44 13.67
C LEU A 13 -3.81 -4.37 12.57
N LYS A 14 -4.98 -4.03 12.01
CA LYS A 14 -5.10 -2.95 11.02
C LYS A 14 -4.92 -1.57 11.66
N GLU A 15 -5.52 -1.36 12.83
CA GLU A 15 -5.32 -0.14 13.61
C GLU A 15 -3.89 -0.03 14.14
N GLU A 16 -3.27 -1.14 14.54
CA GLU A 16 -1.87 -1.19 14.97
C GLU A 16 -0.89 -0.99 13.81
N LEU A 17 -1.10 -1.56 12.63
CA LEU A 17 -0.22 -1.30 11.48
C LEU A 17 -0.40 0.11 10.91
N GLN A 18 -1.62 0.65 10.92
CA GLN A 18 -1.88 2.00 10.42
C GLN A 18 -1.39 3.06 11.43
N LYS A 19 -1.47 2.78 12.74
CA LYS A 19 -0.78 3.56 13.78
C LYS A 19 0.74 3.37 13.66
N ASP A 20 1.28 2.15 13.80
CA ASP A 20 2.40 1.57 13.03
C ASP A 20 3.19 2.53 12.15
N VAL A 21 2.69 2.62 10.93
CA VAL A 21 3.31 3.30 9.80
C VAL A 21 3.22 4.83 9.98
N SER A 22 2.17 5.34 10.60
CA SER A 22 1.97 6.78 10.82
C SER A 22 2.83 7.35 11.96
N TYR A 23 3.00 6.62 13.07
CA TYR A 23 3.85 7.11 14.18
C TYR A 23 5.34 6.93 13.90
N LYS A 24 5.74 5.92 13.10
CA LYS A 24 7.15 5.70 12.74
C LYS A 24 7.70 6.66 11.69
N THR A 25 6.87 7.18 10.80
CA THR A 25 7.32 8.07 9.72
C THR A 25 7.66 9.46 10.22
N ASN A 26 6.81 10.04 11.07
CA ASN A 26 7.12 11.25 11.82
C ASN A 26 8.35 11.07 12.71
N ALA A 27 8.45 9.92 13.37
CA ALA A 27 9.60 9.61 14.21
C ALA A 27 10.89 9.63 13.38
N LEU A 28 11.00 8.87 12.28
CA LEU A 28 12.25 8.73 11.52
C LEU A 28 12.72 10.03 10.85
N LEU A 29 11.81 10.84 10.30
CA LEU A 29 12.19 12.11 9.65
C LEU A 29 12.57 13.21 10.65
N LEU A 30 12.17 13.09 11.92
CA LEU A 30 12.45 14.04 13.01
C LEU A 30 13.39 13.51 14.09
N VAL A 31 13.86 12.27 13.98
CA VAL A 31 14.71 11.55 14.94
C VAL A 31 16.16 12.06 15.04
N THR A 32 16.91 11.63 16.06
CA THR A 32 18.34 11.94 16.26
C THR A 32 19.23 11.46 15.10
N THR A 33 20.39 12.10 14.92
CA THR A 33 21.31 11.85 13.80
C THR A 33 21.90 10.43 13.76
N GLU A 34 21.95 9.74 14.89
CA GLU A 34 22.56 8.40 14.99
C GLU A 34 21.61 7.29 14.54
N GLU A 35 20.33 7.38 14.90
CA GLU A 35 19.29 6.47 14.39
C GLU A 35 19.07 6.66 12.89
N LEU A 36 19.25 7.90 12.40
CA LEU A 36 19.15 8.19 10.99
C LEU A 36 20.23 7.48 10.16
N LYS A 37 21.49 7.51 10.60
CA LYS A 37 22.59 6.78 9.92
C LYS A 37 22.31 5.29 9.81
N LEU A 38 21.86 4.66 10.90
CA LEU A 38 21.54 3.23 10.90
C LEU A 38 20.37 2.91 9.95
N ALA A 39 19.36 3.77 9.89
CA ALA A 39 18.22 3.59 8.99
C ALA A 39 18.61 3.81 7.53
N THR A 40 19.45 4.81 7.25
CA THR A 40 19.90 5.11 5.88
C THR A 40 20.81 4.03 5.33
N SER A 41 21.77 3.53 6.10
CA SER A 41 22.63 2.40 5.68
C SER A 41 21.79 1.17 5.30
N LYS A 42 20.78 0.82 6.11
CA LYS A 42 19.87 -0.29 5.76
C LYS A 42 19.07 -0.01 4.50
N PHE A 43 18.68 1.24 4.26
CA PHE A 43 17.87 1.61 3.10
C PHE A 43 18.69 1.57 1.81
N THR A 44 19.93 2.05 1.84
CA THR A 44 20.84 2.01 0.68
C THR A 44 21.26 0.60 0.30
N ASP A 45 21.31 -0.33 1.25
CA ASP A 45 21.55 -1.75 0.93
C ASP A 45 20.43 -2.36 0.06
N PHE A 46 19.22 -1.81 0.11
CA PHE A 46 18.08 -2.26 -0.69
C PHE A 46 17.83 -1.43 -1.96
N TYR A 47 18.27 -0.16 -1.98
CA TYR A 47 18.00 0.78 -3.05
C TYR A 47 19.27 1.55 -3.46
N ASP A 48 19.97 1.03 -4.48
CA ASP A 48 21.19 1.64 -5.04
C ASP A 48 20.97 3.06 -5.60
N GLU A 49 19.72 3.41 -5.92
CA GLU A 49 19.33 4.70 -6.50
C GLU A 49 19.39 5.86 -5.49
N VAL A 50 19.49 5.58 -4.19
CA VAL A 50 19.46 6.60 -3.14
C VAL A 50 20.81 6.68 -2.44
N SER A 51 21.45 7.86 -2.49
CA SER A 51 22.73 8.08 -1.82
C SER A 51 22.54 8.31 -0.32
N GLU A 52 23.23 7.49 0.51
CA GLU A 52 23.20 7.63 1.97
C GLU A 52 23.68 9.00 2.42
N THR A 53 24.79 9.46 1.85
CA THR A 53 25.41 10.73 2.24
C THR A 53 24.53 11.93 1.90
N GLU A 54 23.87 11.91 0.75
CA GLU A 54 22.94 12.99 0.37
C GLU A 54 21.69 12.97 1.24
N LEU A 55 21.10 11.79 1.51
CA LEU A 55 19.91 11.69 2.36
C LEU A 55 20.18 12.20 3.79
N LEU A 56 21.37 11.91 4.34
CA LEU A 56 21.82 12.42 5.64
C LEU A 56 21.96 13.94 5.69
N LEU A 57 22.22 14.60 4.55
CA LEU A 57 22.28 16.06 4.45
C LEU A 57 20.91 16.69 4.18
N GLU A 58 20.09 16.03 3.36
CA GLU A 58 18.76 16.49 2.95
C GLU A 58 17.74 16.49 4.11
N ILE A 59 17.78 15.50 4.99
CA ILE A 59 16.83 15.43 6.12
C ILE A 59 16.99 16.61 7.10
N PRO A 60 18.21 16.99 7.54
CA PRO A 60 18.42 18.22 8.29
C PRO A 60 18.03 19.50 7.53
N ARG A 61 18.19 19.54 6.20
CA ARG A 61 17.73 20.68 5.37
C ARG A 61 16.22 20.82 5.43
N LEU A 62 15.48 19.72 5.27
CA LEU A 62 14.02 19.71 5.43
C LEU A 62 13.61 20.24 6.81
N ARG A 63 14.28 19.81 7.89
CA ARG A 63 14.00 20.31 9.25
C ARG A 63 14.21 21.82 9.38
N LYS A 64 15.23 22.37 8.72
CA LYS A 64 15.46 23.83 8.69
C LYS A 64 14.35 24.54 7.91
N HIS A 65 13.93 24.01 6.76
CA HIS A 65 12.82 24.57 5.99
C HIS A 65 11.51 24.55 6.77
N LEU A 66 11.21 23.45 7.47
CA LEU A 66 10.01 23.33 8.32
C LEU A 66 10.01 24.36 9.46
N LYS A 67 11.17 24.57 10.10
CA LYS A 67 11.33 25.63 11.12
C LYS A 67 11.18 27.02 10.54
N ALA A 68 11.74 27.28 9.35
CA ALA A 68 11.62 28.58 8.68
C ALA A 68 10.17 28.89 8.26
N ALA A 69 9.40 27.87 7.89
CA ALA A 69 8.00 27.99 7.54
C ALA A 69 7.05 28.05 8.76
N ASN A 70 7.57 28.02 10.00
CA ASN A 70 6.78 27.95 11.24
C ASN A 70 5.73 26.83 11.26
N VAL A 71 6.03 25.70 10.61
CA VAL A 71 5.11 24.56 10.52
C VAL A 71 5.32 23.62 11.71
N THR A 72 4.25 23.36 12.45
CA THR A 72 4.25 22.34 13.52
C THR A 72 3.94 20.97 12.94
N VAL A 73 4.89 20.04 13.08
CA VAL A 73 4.79 18.67 12.56
C VAL A 73 4.37 17.74 13.70
N THR A 74 3.08 17.70 14.02
CA THR A 74 2.54 16.82 15.07
C THR A 74 1.87 15.57 14.49
N ASP A 75 1.30 15.67 13.29
CA ASP A 75 0.42 14.62 12.73
C ASP A 75 0.65 14.34 11.24
N TRP A 76 1.81 14.71 10.71
CA TRP A 76 2.06 14.59 9.27
C TRP A 76 2.24 13.13 8.86
N VAL A 77 1.78 12.78 7.65
CA VAL A 77 2.09 11.49 7.03
C VAL A 77 3.19 11.71 5.99
N SER A 78 3.90 10.67 5.57
CA SER A 78 4.90 10.73 4.47
C SER A 78 4.42 11.49 3.23
N LEU A 79 3.12 11.42 2.95
CA LEU A 79 2.47 12.13 1.84
C LEU A 79 2.41 13.65 2.07
N ASP A 80 2.24 14.10 3.31
CA ASP A 80 2.21 15.54 3.65
C ASP A 80 3.60 16.16 3.54
N PHE A 81 4.65 15.43 3.92
CA PHE A 81 6.03 15.83 3.63
C PHE A 81 6.29 15.96 2.13
N LEU A 82 5.77 15.01 1.34
CA LEU A 82 5.90 15.06 -0.12
C LEU A 82 5.19 16.29 -0.71
N LYS A 83 3.96 16.57 -0.25
CA LYS A 83 3.20 17.77 -0.66
C LYS A 83 3.95 19.04 -0.30
N PHE A 84 4.49 19.14 0.92
CA PHE A 84 5.28 20.30 1.34
C PHE A 84 6.50 20.52 0.44
N ILE A 85 7.25 19.46 0.11
CA ILE A 85 8.42 19.59 -0.76
C ILE A 85 8.04 20.10 -2.16
N VAL A 86 6.88 19.67 -2.68
CA VAL A 86 6.39 20.10 -4.00
C VAL A 86 5.80 21.51 -3.96
N GLU A 87 5.00 21.85 -2.96
CA GLU A 87 4.37 23.17 -2.82
C GLU A 87 5.39 24.30 -2.62
N TRP A 88 6.49 24.01 -1.93
CA TRP A 88 7.56 24.97 -1.66
C TRP A 88 8.72 24.90 -2.67
N ASP A 89 8.56 24.10 -3.73
CA ASP A 89 9.54 23.90 -4.80
C ASP A 89 10.94 23.47 -4.33
N PHE A 90 10.99 22.64 -3.28
CA PHE A 90 12.25 22.08 -2.77
C PHE A 90 12.70 20.84 -3.54
N THR A 91 12.11 20.57 -4.70
CA THR A 91 12.27 19.35 -5.48
C THR A 91 13.72 19.10 -5.91
N GLU A 92 14.44 20.14 -6.34
CA GLU A 92 15.86 20.05 -6.69
C GLU A 92 16.80 20.07 -5.48
N SER A 93 16.33 20.61 -4.35
CA SER A 93 17.15 20.71 -3.13
C SER A 93 17.13 19.45 -2.26
N LEU A 94 16.12 18.59 -2.45
CA LEU A 94 15.85 17.38 -1.68
C LEU A 94 15.50 16.17 -2.60
N PRO A 95 16.31 15.87 -3.64
CA PRO A 95 15.96 14.84 -4.62
C PRO A 95 15.96 13.42 -4.04
N ASN A 96 16.93 13.06 -3.19
CA ASN A 96 17.02 11.72 -2.61
C ASN A 96 15.88 11.47 -1.61
N LEU A 97 15.54 12.50 -0.83
CA LEU A 97 14.45 12.44 0.13
C LEU A 97 13.09 12.31 -0.58
N MET A 98 12.90 13.00 -1.70
CA MET A 98 11.72 12.83 -2.56
C MET A 98 11.60 11.38 -3.05
N ILE A 99 12.68 10.80 -3.55
CA ILE A 99 12.69 9.41 -4.04
C ILE A 99 12.39 8.45 -2.88
N ALA A 100 13.05 8.61 -1.74
CA ALA A 100 12.84 7.78 -0.55
C ALA A 100 11.37 7.84 -0.05
N LEU A 101 10.77 9.03 0.01
CA LEU A 101 9.37 9.20 0.39
C LEU A 101 8.40 8.55 -0.61
N LYS A 102 8.68 8.67 -1.92
CA LYS A 102 7.90 8.01 -2.98
C LYS A 102 8.00 6.49 -2.89
N LEU A 103 9.19 5.95 -2.69
CA LEU A 103 9.41 4.51 -2.51
C LEU A 103 8.65 4.01 -1.28
N PHE A 104 8.79 4.70 -0.15
CA PHE A 104 8.10 4.36 1.09
C PHE A 104 6.58 4.31 0.90
N THR A 105 5.98 5.38 0.36
CA THR A 105 4.53 5.44 0.12
C THR A 105 4.06 4.37 -0.86
N THR A 106 4.83 4.08 -1.91
CA THR A 106 4.53 3.02 -2.88
C THR A 106 4.51 1.63 -2.23
N VAL A 107 5.48 1.35 -1.36
CA VAL A 107 5.54 0.10 -0.59
C VAL A 107 4.34 0.01 0.36
N CYS A 108 4.03 1.07 1.11
CA CYS A 108 2.86 1.08 2.00
C CYS A 108 1.55 0.82 1.26
N VAL A 109 1.34 1.47 0.10
CA VAL A 109 0.15 1.26 -0.73
C VAL A 109 0.11 -0.18 -1.26
N SER A 110 1.24 -0.73 -1.68
CA SER A 110 1.35 -2.10 -2.16
C SER A 110 1.03 -3.12 -1.06
N VAL A 111 1.56 -2.92 0.15
CA VAL A 111 1.27 -3.78 1.31
C VAL A 111 -0.22 -3.73 1.66
N ALA A 112 -0.81 -2.53 1.75
CA ALA A 112 -2.23 -2.37 2.04
C ALA A 112 -3.12 -3.02 0.95
N SER A 113 -2.73 -2.91 -0.31
CA SER A 113 -3.42 -3.55 -1.44
C SER A 113 -3.33 -5.08 -1.37
N CYS A 114 -2.14 -5.62 -1.05
CA CYS A 114 -1.93 -7.04 -0.80
C CYS A 114 -2.82 -7.55 0.34
N GLU A 115 -2.83 -6.86 1.49
CA GLU A 115 -3.67 -7.23 2.63
C GLU A 115 -5.16 -7.22 2.28
N ARG A 116 -5.63 -6.18 1.57
CA ARG A 116 -7.01 -6.09 1.08
C ARG A 116 -7.34 -7.27 0.16
N SER A 117 -6.43 -7.60 -0.76
CA SER A 117 -6.58 -8.72 -1.71
C SER A 117 -6.62 -10.07 -0.99
N PHE A 118 -5.72 -10.31 -0.02
CA PHE A 118 -5.71 -11.53 0.79
C PHE A 118 -6.95 -11.65 1.68
N SER A 119 -7.43 -10.53 2.23
CA SER A 119 -8.69 -10.49 2.99
C SER A 119 -9.87 -10.92 2.12
N LYS A 120 -9.96 -10.40 0.88
CA LYS A 120 -10.99 -10.79 -0.07
C LYS A 120 -10.88 -12.25 -0.49
N LEU A 121 -9.67 -12.76 -0.74
CA LEU A 121 -9.42 -14.18 -1.02
C LEU A 121 -9.83 -15.08 0.14
N LYS A 122 -9.59 -14.66 1.39
CA LYS A 122 -10.03 -15.39 2.58
C LYS A 122 -11.56 -15.46 2.64
N LEU A 123 -12.26 -14.36 2.33
CA LEU A 123 -13.73 -14.35 2.24
C LEU A 123 -14.24 -15.28 1.14
N ILE A 124 -13.64 -15.26 -0.06
CA ILE A 124 -14.01 -16.16 -1.18
C ILE A 124 -13.86 -17.63 -0.78
N LYS A 125 -12.73 -17.98 -0.16
CA LYS A 125 -12.47 -19.36 0.31
C LYS A 125 -13.45 -19.79 1.40
N ASN A 126 -13.72 -18.92 2.38
CA ASN A 126 -14.62 -19.21 3.49
C ASN A 126 -16.06 -19.33 3.04
N TYR A 127 -16.55 -18.38 2.23
CA TYR A 127 -17.93 -18.38 1.72
C TYR A 127 -18.23 -19.66 0.92
N LEU A 128 -17.28 -20.10 0.09
CA LEU A 128 -17.47 -21.25 -0.77
C LEU A 128 -17.06 -22.60 -0.13
N ARG A 129 -16.49 -22.59 1.09
CA ARG A 129 -16.10 -23.79 1.87
C ARG A 129 -15.34 -24.87 1.06
N ALA A 130 -14.52 -24.48 0.08
CA ALA A 130 -14.12 -25.39 -1.01
C ALA A 130 -12.62 -25.67 -1.14
N THR A 131 -12.28 -26.94 -1.38
CA THR A 131 -11.11 -27.39 -2.14
C THR A 131 -11.30 -27.03 -3.62
N MET A 132 -11.04 -25.78 -3.98
CA MET A 132 -11.06 -25.35 -5.39
C MET A 132 -9.70 -25.53 -6.06
N THR A 133 -9.73 -25.73 -7.37
CA THR A 133 -8.52 -25.68 -8.21
C THR A 133 -7.92 -24.28 -8.18
N ARG A 134 -6.58 -24.20 -8.26
CA ARG A 134 -5.83 -22.94 -8.22
C ARG A 134 -6.27 -21.98 -9.33
N SER A 135 -6.60 -22.50 -10.52
CA SER A 135 -7.10 -21.73 -11.66
C SER A 135 -8.44 -21.04 -11.36
N ARG A 136 -9.42 -21.76 -10.81
CA ARG A 136 -10.72 -21.18 -10.46
C ARG A 136 -10.59 -20.10 -9.39
N LEU A 137 -9.76 -20.35 -8.37
CA LEU A 137 -9.49 -19.37 -7.32
C LEU A 137 -8.82 -18.11 -7.87
N SER A 138 -7.84 -18.26 -8.76
CA SER A 138 -7.17 -17.12 -9.41
C SER A 138 -8.16 -16.27 -10.21
N ASN A 139 -9.01 -16.91 -11.02
CA ASN A 139 -10.01 -16.21 -11.82
C ASN A 139 -11.00 -15.44 -10.93
N LEU A 140 -11.48 -16.05 -9.83
CA LEU A 140 -12.33 -15.36 -8.86
C LEU A 140 -11.60 -14.22 -8.13
N GLY A 141 -10.30 -14.37 -7.88
CA GLY A 141 -9.46 -13.33 -7.30
C GLY A 141 -9.38 -12.11 -8.21
N ILE A 142 -9.11 -12.31 -9.50
CA ILE A 142 -9.10 -11.25 -10.52
C ILE A 142 -10.46 -10.56 -10.55
N LEU A 143 -11.55 -11.33 -10.60
CA LEU A 143 -12.90 -10.76 -10.60
C LEU A 143 -13.23 -9.96 -9.32
N ALA A 144 -12.62 -10.33 -8.18
CA ALA A 144 -12.84 -9.61 -6.94
C ALA A 144 -11.99 -8.33 -6.81
N ILE A 145 -10.83 -8.28 -7.47
CA ILE A 145 -9.97 -7.09 -7.58
C ILE A 145 -10.62 -6.09 -8.55
N GLU A 146 -11.01 -6.56 -9.73
CA GLU A 146 -11.64 -5.76 -10.80
C GLU A 146 -13.16 -5.58 -10.61
N HIS A 147 -13.61 -5.56 -9.35
CA HIS A 147 -15.04 -5.53 -9.03
C HIS A 147 -15.75 -4.32 -9.66
N GLU A 148 -15.10 -3.15 -9.67
CA GLU A 148 -15.64 -1.93 -10.28
C GLU A 148 -15.88 -2.08 -11.78
N ALA A 149 -14.94 -2.69 -12.51
CA ALA A 149 -15.10 -2.96 -13.93
C ALA A 149 -16.26 -3.93 -14.20
N ILE A 150 -16.42 -4.94 -13.33
CA ILE A 150 -17.45 -5.97 -13.46
C ILE A 150 -18.86 -5.44 -13.19
N GLN A 151 -19.01 -4.43 -12.33
CA GLN A 151 -20.32 -3.80 -12.11
C GLN A 151 -20.90 -3.19 -13.39
N ASN A 152 -20.04 -2.86 -14.37
CA ASN A 152 -20.46 -2.31 -15.66
C ASN A 152 -20.72 -3.38 -16.73
N ILE A 153 -20.53 -4.67 -16.41
CA ILE A 153 -20.76 -5.77 -17.35
C ILE A 153 -22.21 -6.27 -17.24
N ASN A 154 -22.88 -6.45 -18.38
CA ASN A 154 -24.20 -7.07 -18.42
C ASN A 154 -24.11 -8.59 -18.21
N PHE A 155 -24.44 -9.06 -17.01
CA PHE A 155 -24.40 -10.49 -16.68
C PHE A 155 -25.36 -11.33 -17.52
N ASP A 156 -26.49 -10.79 -17.97
CA ASP A 156 -27.46 -11.55 -18.76
C ASP A 156 -26.90 -11.90 -20.14
N GLU A 157 -26.15 -10.97 -20.75
CA GLU A 157 -25.43 -11.22 -22.01
C GLU A 157 -24.35 -12.29 -21.85
N VAL A 158 -23.54 -12.19 -20.78
CA VAL A 158 -22.48 -13.17 -20.49
C VAL A 158 -23.07 -14.57 -20.26
N ILE A 159 -24.20 -14.67 -19.56
CA ILE A 159 -24.89 -15.95 -19.33
C ILE A 159 -25.41 -16.52 -20.64
N ALA A 160 -26.02 -15.67 -21.50
CA ALA A 160 -26.53 -16.09 -22.79
C ALA A 160 -25.42 -16.60 -23.72
N GLU A 161 -24.29 -15.89 -23.78
CA GLU A 161 -23.12 -16.30 -24.56
C GLU A 161 -22.54 -17.62 -24.04
N PHE A 162 -22.35 -17.73 -22.72
CA PHE A 162 -21.84 -18.96 -22.10
C PHE A 162 -22.76 -20.15 -22.39
N ALA A 163 -24.08 -19.96 -22.33
CA ALA A 163 -25.07 -20.97 -22.66
C ALA A 163 -24.99 -21.38 -24.14
N ALA A 164 -24.84 -20.42 -25.06
CA ALA A 164 -24.69 -20.68 -26.49
C ALA A 164 -23.44 -21.50 -26.82
N VAL A 165 -22.31 -21.22 -26.15
CA VAL A 165 -21.05 -21.97 -26.32
C VAL A 165 -21.16 -23.40 -25.76
N LYS A 166 -21.86 -23.59 -24.63
CA LYS A 166 -22.07 -24.91 -24.03
C LYS A 166 -23.20 -25.73 -24.64
N ALA A 167 -24.09 -25.11 -25.43
CA ALA A 167 -25.19 -25.81 -26.07
C ALA A 167 -24.65 -26.85 -27.07
N ARG A 168 -24.85 -28.14 -26.79
CA ARG A 168 -24.57 -29.21 -27.74
C ARG A 168 -25.48 -29.03 -28.96
N LYS A 169 -24.91 -28.66 -30.11
CA LYS A 169 -25.61 -28.68 -31.39
C LYS A 169 -25.88 -30.14 -31.78
N LYS A 170 -27.08 -30.64 -31.45
CA LYS A 170 -27.56 -31.93 -31.96
C LYS A 170 -27.82 -31.73 -33.46
N LYS A 171 -26.97 -32.28 -34.33
CA LYS A 171 -27.26 -32.37 -35.76
C LYS A 171 -28.32 -33.45 -35.94
N PHE A 172 -29.45 -33.08 -36.54
CA PHE A 172 -30.47 -33.99 -37.05
C PHE A 172 -30.05 -34.47 -38.44
#